data_AF-A0A0C4DWT6-F1
#
_entry.id   AF-A0A0C4DWT6-F1
#
_cell.length_a   1.000
_cell.length_b   1.000
_cell.length_c   1.000
_cell.angle_alpha   90.00
_cell.angle_beta   90.00
_cell.angle_gamma   90.00
#
_symmetry.space_group_name_H-M   'P 1'
#
loop_
_entity.id
_entity.type
_entity.pdbx_description
1 polymer ?
#
loop_
_entity_poly.entity_id
_entity_poly.type
_entity_poly.pdbx_seq_one_letter_code
_entity_poly.pdbx_strand_id
1 'polypeptide(L)'
;MAFVDYTQFHQVFPPDLGSPYAPDLIREIEAYRKSFDGVLFIDRVLKALGVTKAKSYPPRGDNGLHELHQKVCQSTMSAHHKLSVLYYLLLDHDDILGVRSQLAEQFCQKTGIPNKYQILMKGLWHMDRQQFPLALEYLAHPSLLPEFADDIISILVSQAQNGDYSWALAYYHSVQPVLKTAGALELLFGAMARTSVSEALFFSRSQSEPTRRLLFERLIQSVHDTDASVAGSREQRARALTSLPFDMDEDTWFEEFLTSTDGKKLKNARDTWALRKFATNQLSDIGDEKLRARLAALGRPH
;
A
#
# COMPACT_ATOMS: atom_id res chain seq x y z
N MET A 1 -25.07 24.45 23.02
CA MET A 1 -23.86 23.61 23.00
C MET A 1 -22.69 24.46 23.45
N ALA A 2 -21.91 24.02 24.43
CA ALA A 2 -20.69 24.72 24.82
C ALA A 2 -19.62 24.46 23.74
N PHE A 3 -19.08 25.54 23.17
CA PHE A 3 -17.99 25.48 22.19
C PHE A 3 -16.70 25.05 22.91
N VAL A 4 -15.98 24.08 22.34
CA VAL A 4 -14.67 23.66 22.86
C VAL A 4 -13.60 24.56 22.27
N ASP A 5 -12.92 25.32 23.12
CA ASP A 5 -11.68 26.00 22.74
C ASP A 5 -10.54 24.98 22.76
N TYR A 6 -10.23 24.44 21.57
CA TYR A 6 -9.18 23.44 21.41
C TYR A 6 -7.78 23.94 21.78
N THR A 7 -7.58 25.25 21.94
CA THR A 7 -6.32 25.82 22.41
C THR A 7 -6.12 25.67 23.91
N GLN A 8 -7.17 25.35 24.66
CA GLN A 8 -7.11 25.05 26.08
C GLN A 8 -6.96 23.54 26.29
N PHE A 9 -5.81 23.11 26.81
CA PHE A 9 -5.45 21.70 27.00
C PHE A 9 -6.55 20.88 27.69
N HIS A 10 -7.05 21.34 28.85
CA HIS A 10 -8.07 20.62 29.62
C HIS A 10 -9.47 20.58 28.99
N GLN A 11 -9.74 21.38 27.96
CA GLN A 11 -10.99 21.26 27.19
C GLN A 11 -10.91 20.16 26.12
N VAL A 12 -9.69 19.77 25.74
CA VAL A 12 -9.43 18.66 24.81
C VAL A 12 -9.19 17.37 25.58
N PHE A 13 -8.33 17.41 26.60
CA PHE A 13 -7.92 16.28 27.43
C PHE A 13 -8.37 16.50 28.88
N PRO A 14 -9.54 15.96 29.29
CA PRO A 14 -10.04 16.09 30.64
C PRO A 14 -9.03 15.62 31.70
N PRO A 15 -8.81 16.40 32.78
CA PRO A 15 -7.75 16.13 33.76
C PRO A 15 -7.97 14.85 34.57
N ASP A 16 -9.21 14.35 34.64
CA ASP A 16 -9.61 13.11 35.31
C ASP A 16 -9.17 11.84 34.56
N LEU A 17 -8.85 11.95 33.27
CA LEU A 17 -8.45 10.81 32.44
C LEU A 17 -6.93 10.52 32.51
N GLY A 18 -6.12 11.56 32.73
CA GLY A 18 -4.66 11.48 32.61
C GLY A 18 -4.20 11.11 31.19
N SER A 19 -2.88 10.91 31.01
CA SER A 19 -2.31 10.47 29.74
C SER A 19 -2.56 8.97 29.47
N PRO A 20 -3.03 8.59 28.26
CA PRO A 20 -3.26 7.19 27.89
C PRO A 20 -1.94 6.45 27.59
N TYR A 21 -0.83 7.18 27.46
CA TYR A 21 0.46 6.67 27.01
C TYR A 21 1.25 6.03 28.16
N ALA A 22 0.69 4.95 28.72
CA ALA A 22 1.38 4.07 29.65
C ALA A 22 2.57 3.36 28.96
N PRO A 23 3.57 2.86 29.72
CA PRO A 23 4.76 2.22 29.15
C PRO A 23 4.46 1.07 28.17
N ASP A 24 3.39 0.30 28.41
CA ASP A 24 2.99 -0.81 27.54
C ASP A 24 2.47 -0.31 26.19
N LEU A 25 1.61 0.70 26.16
CA LEU A 25 1.12 1.32 24.92
C LEU A 25 2.27 1.96 24.13
N ILE A 26 3.19 2.64 24.81
CA ILE A 26 4.38 3.22 24.16
C ILE A 26 5.21 2.12 23.48
N ARG A 27 5.43 0.98 24.16
CA ARG A 27 6.19 -0.14 23.60
C ARG A 27 5.47 -0.74 22.38
N GLU A 28 4.15 -0.87 22.44
CA GLU A 28 3.34 -1.36 21.33
C GLU A 28 3.43 -0.42 20.11
N ILE A 29 3.22 0.89 20.31
CA ILE A 29 3.34 1.90 19.25
C ILE A 29 4.75 1.89 18.63
N GLU A 30 5.81 1.79 19.43
CA GLU A 30 7.18 1.70 18.89
C GLU A 30 7.42 0.37 18.15
N ALA A 31 6.76 -0.72 18.53
CA ALA A 31 6.81 -1.98 17.78
C ALA A 31 6.16 -1.86 16.41
N TYR A 32 4.97 -1.24 16.33
CA TYR A 32 4.33 -0.94 15.04
C TYR A 32 5.19 0.01 14.20
N ARG A 33 5.70 1.08 14.80
CA ARG A 33 6.62 2.01 14.13
C ARG A 33 7.82 1.30 13.53
N LYS A 34 8.43 0.36 14.25
CA LYS A 34 9.56 -0.43 13.75
C LYS A 34 9.17 -1.30 12.54
N SER A 35 7.94 -1.79 12.49
CA SER A 35 7.45 -2.55 11.34
C SER A 35 7.25 -1.68 10.08
N PHE A 36 7.08 -0.36 10.25
CA PHE A 36 6.91 0.61 9.15
C PHE A 36 8.18 1.43 8.88
N ASP A 37 9.34 0.77 8.92
CA ASP A 37 10.66 1.39 8.69
C ASP A 37 10.94 2.62 9.57
N GLY A 38 10.33 2.67 10.76
CA GLY A 38 10.54 3.73 11.75
C GLY A 38 9.57 4.92 11.66
N VAL A 39 8.64 4.93 10.70
CA VAL A 39 7.75 6.07 10.45
C VAL A 39 6.28 5.64 10.34
N LEU A 40 5.47 6.12 11.28
CA LEU A 40 4.01 5.98 11.28
C LEU A 40 3.34 7.06 10.43
N PHE A 41 2.09 6.84 10.05
CA PHE A 41 1.27 7.83 9.36
C PHE A 41 1.06 9.10 10.19
N ILE A 42 0.84 8.97 11.50
CA ILE A 42 0.75 10.14 12.38
C ILE A 42 2.01 10.99 12.37
N ASP A 43 3.20 10.40 12.19
CA ASP A 43 4.44 11.19 12.08
C ASP A 43 4.47 12.01 10.79
N ARG A 44 3.95 11.45 9.70
CA ARG A 44 3.84 12.14 8.40
C ARG A 44 2.88 13.31 8.51
N VAL A 45 1.75 13.11 9.19
CA VAL A 45 0.76 14.17 9.47
C VAL A 45 1.37 15.26 10.36
N LEU A 46 2.03 14.89 11.46
CA LEU A 46 2.69 15.84 12.37
C LEU A 46 3.80 16.64 11.66
N LYS A 47 4.59 15.97 10.81
CA LYS A 47 5.61 16.61 9.98
C LYS A 47 4.99 17.62 9.01
N ALA A 48 3.89 17.27 8.35
CA ALA A 48 3.15 18.18 7.47
C ALA A 48 2.58 19.39 8.24
N LEU A 49 2.23 19.18 9.52
CA LEU A 49 1.81 20.23 10.44
C LEU A 49 2.95 21.14 10.93
N GLY A 50 4.20 20.84 10.57
CA GLY A 50 5.39 21.57 11.05
C GLY A 50 5.88 21.16 12.43
N VAL A 51 5.33 20.07 13.01
CA VAL A 51 5.81 19.48 14.27
C VAL A 51 6.99 18.55 13.94
N THR A 52 8.18 19.14 13.80
CA THR A 52 9.36 18.47 13.22
C THR A 52 10.26 17.75 14.22
N LYS A 53 9.99 17.85 15.54
CA LYS A 53 10.79 17.12 16.54
C LYS A 53 10.60 15.61 16.33
N ALA A 54 11.70 14.90 16.11
CA ALA A 54 11.68 13.45 15.91
C ALA A 54 10.94 12.76 17.06
N LYS A 55 10.03 11.85 16.72
CA LYS A 55 9.24 11.04 17.66
C LYS A 55 8.43 11.88 18.67
N SER A 56 7.75 12.91 18.17
CA SER A 56 6.79 13.68 19.00
C SER A 56 5.59 12.83 19.45
N TYR A 57 5.33 11.72 18.74
CA TYR A 57 4.35 10.71 19.09
C TYR A 57 5.04 9.34 19.30
N PRO A 58 4.64 8.53 20.29
CA PRO A 58 3.66 8.86 21.33
C PRO A 58 4.25 9.81 22.38
N PRO A 59 3.47 10.77 22.90
CA PRO A 59 3.95 11.64 23.97
C PRO A 59 4.15 10.84 25.26
N ARG A 60 5.19 11.19 26.03
CA ARG A 60 5.54 10.48 27.28
C ARG A 60 5.02 11.24 28.50
N GLY A 61 4.08 10.62 29.21
CA GLY A 61 3.42 11.21 30.37
C GLY A 61 2.59 12.46 30.05
N ASP A 62 2.03 13.09 31.08
CA ASP A 62 1.13 14.25 30.94
C ASP A 62 1.85 15.46 30.35
N ASN A 63 3.09 15.73 30.78
CA ASN A 63 3.90 16.83 30.26
C ASN A 63 4.18 16.67 28.77
N GLY A 64 4.47 15.45 28.31
CA GLY A 64 4.70 15.18 26.89
C GLY A 64 3.44 15.44 26.06
N LEU A 65 2.27 15.09 26.58
CA LEU A 65 0.99 15.31 25.91
C LEU A 65 0.65 16.80 25.85
N HIS A 66 0.91 17.54 26.94
CA HIS A 66 0.76 18.99 26.98
C HIS A 66 1.69 19.70 25.98
N GLU A 67 2.96 19.31 25.92
CA GLU A 67 3.90 19.85 24.93
C GLU A 67 3.46 19.57 23.49
N LEU A 68 2.96 18.36 23.20
CA LEU A 68 2.49 18.00 21.87
C LEU A 68 1.25 18.82 21.48
N HIS A 69 0.28 18.94 22.37
CA HIS A 69 -0.91 19.77 22.19
C HIS A 69 -0.52 21.23 21.90
N GLN A 70 0.40 21.80 22.69
CA GLN A 70 0.87 23.18 22.50
C GLN A 70 1.51 23.37 21.12
N LYS A 71 2.37 22.44 20.68
CA LYS A 71 3.01 22.49 19.35
C LYS A 71 1.98 22.40 18.22
N VAL A 72 0.98 21.53 18.36
CA VAL A 72 -0.14 21.42 17.39
C VAL A 72 -0.90 22.74 17.31
N CYS A 73 -1.23 23.34 18.46
CA CYS A 73 -1.95 24.62 18.51
C CYS A 73 -1.15 25.78 17.89
N GLN A 74 0.16 25.81 18.11
CA GLN A 74 1.08 26.83 17.60
C GLN A 74 1.46 26.66 16.12
N SER A 75 1.13 25.53 15.49
CA SER A 75 1.41 25.33 14.06
C SER A 75 0.71 26.37 13.18
N THR A 76 1.24 26.62 11.98
CA THR A 76 0.68 27.61 11.04
C THR A 76 -0.47 27.06 10.18
N MET A 77 -0.84 25.79 10.36
CA MET A 77 -1.89 25.14 9.59
C MET A 77 -3.29 25.63 9.96
N SER A 78 -4.28 25.34 9.10
CA SER A 78 -5.69 25.66 9.37
C SER A 78 -6.20 24.95 10.63
N ALA A 79 -7.24 25.49 11.27
CA ALA A 79 -7.88 24.89 12.44
C ALA A 79 -8.26 23.41 12.24
N HIS A 80 -8.84 23.03 11.09
CA HIS A 80 -9.26 21.65 10.85
C HIS A 80 -8.12 20.63 10.86
N HIS A 81 -6.94 20.99 10.33
CA HIS A 81 -5.75 20.13 10.38
C HIS A 81 -5.22 19.96 11.82
N LYS A 82 -5.27 21.01 12.64
CA LYS A 82 -4.89 20.94 14.06
C LYS A 82 -5.85 20.04 14.82
N LEU A 83 -7.15 20.29 14.64
CA LEU A 83 -8.23 19.54 15.27
C LEU A 83 -8.19 18.05 14.87
N SER A 84 -7.85 17.72 13.62
CA SER A 84 -7.77 16.32 13.17
C SER A 84 -6.63 15.55 13.85
N VAL A 85 -5.50 16.20 14.14
CA VAL A 85 -4.43 15.61 14.94
C VAL A 85 -4.89 15.40 16.39
N LEU A 86 -5.57 16.36 17.00
CA LEU A 86 -6.11 16.20 18.36
C LEU A 86 -7.16 15.07 18.42
N TYR A 87 -8.00 14.96 17.40
CA TYR A 87 -8.93 13.83 17.25
C TYR A 87 -8.21 12.49 17.22
N TYR A 88 -7.10 12.36 16.49
CA TYR A 88 -6.28 11.14 16.50
C TYR A 88 -5.77 10.79 17.90
N LEU A 89 -5.28 11.76 18.67
CA LEU A 89 -4.81 11.52 20.04
C LEU A 89 -5.95 11.10 20.99
N LEU A 90 -7.18 11.56 20.73
CA LEU A 90 -8.37 11.13 21.48
C LEU A 90 -8.80 9.71 21.12
N LEU A 91 -8.50 9.22 19.91
CA LEU A 91 -8.71 7.80 19.57
C LEU A 91 -7.85 6.88 20.46
N ASP A 92 -6.64 7.29 20.83
CA ASP A 92 -5.82 6.53 21.79
C ASP A 92 -6.46 6.48 23.19
N HIS A 93 -7.15 7.56 23.60
CA HIS A 93 -7.90 7.55 24.86
C HIS A 93 -9.11 6.61 24.78
N ASP A 94 -9.87 6.70 23.69
CA ASP A 94 -11.05 5.85 23.49
C ASP A 94 -10.67 4.35 23.44
N ASP A 95 -9.53 4.01 22.85
CA ASP A 95 -9.01 2.63 22.81
C ASP A 95 -8.70 2.08 24.22
N ILE A 96 -8.05 2.89 25.08
CA ILE A 96 -7.71 2.50 26.45
C ILE A 96 -8.93 2.45 27.38
N LEU A 97 -9.86 3.40 27.23
CA LEU A 97 -11.10 3.46 28.02
C LEU A 97 -12.14 2.43 27.55
N GLY A 98 -11.96 1.91 26.33
CA GLY A 98 -12.76 0.86 25.73
C GLY A 98 -14.07 1.34 25.09
N VAL A 99 -14.89 0.37 24.68
CA VAL A 99 -16.05 0.52 23.77
C VAL A 99 -17.12 1.55 24.22
N ARG A 100 -17.15 1.92 25.51
CA ARG A 100 -18.10 2.92 26.03
C ARG A 100 -17.59 4.35 25.93
N SER A 101 -16.32 4.54 25.62
CA SER A 101 -15.74 5.86 25.45
C SER A 101 -16.16 6.47 24.11
N GLN A 102 -16.50 7.76 24.15
CA GLN A 102 -16.95 8.54 23.00
C GLN A 102 -16.24 9.89 22.97
N LEU A 103 -15.01 9.98 23.51
CA LEU A 103 -14.32 11.26 23.66
C LEU A 103 -14.01 11.86 22.30
N ALA A 104 -13.47 11.06 21.38
CA ALA A 104 -13.14 11.53 20.04
C ALA A 104 -14.40 11.97 19.27
N GLU A 105 -15.50 11.23 19.40
CA GLU A 105 -16.78 11.58 18.77
C GLU A 105 -17.40 12.86 19.34
N GLN A 106 -17.45 12.99 20.68
CA GLN A 106 -17.94 14.20 21.33
C GLN A 106 -17.07 15.42 21.00
N PHE A 107 -15.76 15.24 20.88
CA PHE A 107 -14.85 16.28 20.45
C PHE A 107 -15.18 16.76 19.03
N CYS A 108 -15.42 15.86 18.09
CA CYS A 108 -15.87 16.20 16.74
C CYS A 108 -17.18 16.98 16.72
N GLN A 109 -18.18 16.56 17.52
CA GLN A 109 -19.47 17.25 17.62
C GLN A 109 -19.32 18.68 18.18
N LYS A 110 -18.46 18.89 19.18
CA LYS A 110 -18.27 20.20 19.82
C LYS A 110 -17.41 21.16 19.00
N THR A 111 -16.50 20.65 18.18
CA THR A 111 -15.56 21.46 17.38
C THR A 111 -15.98 21.62 15.92
N GLY A 112 -16.91 20.80 15.43
CA GLY A 112 -17.42 20.87 14.05
C GLY A 112 -16.39 20.44 13.00
N ILE A 113 -15.48 19.50 13.33
CA ILE A 113 -14.51 18.98 12.37
C ILE A 113 -15.25 18.31 11.20
N PRO A 114 -14.98 18.66 9.94
CA PRO A 114 -15.63 18.02 8.80
C PRO A 114 -15.35 16.52 8.76
N ASN A 115 -16.37 15.71 8.44
CA ASN A 115 -16.30 14.24 8.46
C ASN A 115 -15.11 13.67 7.69
N LYS A 116 -14.71 14.26 6.56
CA LYS A 116 -13.56 13.80 5.78
C LYS A 116 -12.25 13.74 6.60
N TYR A 117 -12.03 14.69 7.51
CA TYR A 117 -10.86 14.67 8.39
C TYR A 117 -10.97 13.58 9.45
N GLN A 118 -12.17 13.35 9.99
CA GLN A 118 -12.42 12.28 10.95
C GLN A 118 -12.18 10.91 10.32
N ILE A 119 -12.76 10.67 9.14
CA ILE A 119 -12.60 9.44 8.36
C ILE A 119 -11.13 9.20 8.04
N LEU A 120 -10.43 10.21 7.50
CA LEU A 120 -9.00 10.09 7.19
C LEU A 120 -8.18 9.72 8.44
N MET A 121 -8.30 10.49 9.52
CA MET A 121 -7.49 10.26 10.72
C MET A 121 -7.81 8.93 11.39
N LYS A 122 -9.08 8.48 11.37
CA LYS A 122 -9.46 7.16 11.89
C LYS A 122 -8.89 6.04 11.04
N GLY A 123 -8.91 6.18 9.72
CA GLY A 123 -8.26 5.25 8.79
C GLY A 123 -6.75 5.16 9.02
N LEU A 124 -6.06 6.29 9.15
CA LEU A 124 -4.63 6.34 9.45
C LEU A 124 -4.30 5.77 10.84
N TRP A 125 -5.16 6.01 11.84
CA TRP A 125 -5.03 5.43 13.17
C TRP A 125 -5.07 3.89 13.14
N HIS A 126 -6.02 3.32 12.40
CA HIS A 126 -6.06 1.87 12.19
C HIS A 126 -4.85 1.35 11.39
N MET A 127 -4.36 2.10 10.41
CA MET A 127 -3.12 1.74 9.69
C MET A 127 -1.93 1.66 10.65
N ASP A 128 -1.72 2.67 11.50
CA ASP A 128 -0.61 2.73 12.47
C ASP A 128 -0.63 1.60 13.50
N ARG A 129 -1.78 0.91 13.64
CA ARG A 129 -1.97 -0.25 14.53
C ARG A 129 -2.06 -1.58 13.77
N GLN A 130 -1.71 -1.59 12.48
CA GLN A 130 -1.78 -2.76 11.60
C GLN A 130 -3.17 -3.38 11.45
N GLN A 131 -4.24 -2.61 11.74
CA GLN A 131 -5.63 -3.05 11.60
C GLN A 131 -6.11 -2.80 10.16
N PHE A 132 -5.42 -3.39 9.18
CA PHE A 132 -5.60 -3.08 7.75
C PHE A 132 -7.04 -3.21 7.24
N PRO A 133 -7.81 -4.27 7.56
CA PRO A 133 -9.18 -4.39 7.06
C PRO A 133 -10.04 -3.20 7.49
N LEU A 134 -9.99 -2.86 8.78
CA LEU A 134 -10.75 -1.74 9.34
C LEU A 134 -10.23 -0.39 8.83
N ALA A 135 -8.93 -0.25 8.65
CA ALA A 135 -8.34 0.95 8.05
C ALA A 135 -8.90 1.22 6.65
N LEU A 136 -9.05 0.18 5.82
CA LEU A 136 -9.54 0.31 4.45
C LEU A 136 -11.02 0.69 4.38
N GLU A 137 -11.84 0.29 5.35
CA GLU A 137 -13.24 0.76 5.44
C GLU A 137 -13.35 2.29 5.50
N TYR A 138 -12.36 2.96 6.11
CA TYR A 138 -12.27 4.41 6.13
C TYR A 138 -11.50 4.98 4.95
N LEU A 139 -10.32 4.44 4.63
CA LEU A 139 -9.41 5.02 3.65
C LEU A 139 -9.89 4.85 2.20
N ALA A 140 -10.79 3.90 1.94
CA ALA A 140 -11.45 3.75 0.65
C ALA A 140 -12.67 4.68 0.45
N HIS A 141 -12.99 5.52 1.43
CA HIS A 141 -14.16 6.38 1.36
C HIS A 141 -14.01 7.45 0.24
N PRO A 142 -15.01 7.63 -0.65
CA PRO A 142 -14.88 8.47 -1.86
C PRO A 142 -14.76 9.97 -1.59
N SER A 143 -15.03 10.43 -0.35
CA SER A 143 -14.82 11.83 0.03
C SER A 143 -13.36 12.19 0.32
N LEU A 144 -12.45 11.21 0.33
CA LEU A 144 -11.05 11.41 0.67
C LEU A 144 -10.22 11.67 -0.58
N LEU A 145 -9.19 12.50 -0.42
CA LEU A 145 -8.12 12.61 -1.40
C LEU A 145 -7.02 11.59 -1.05
N PRO A 146 -6.47 10.84 -2.02
CA PRO A 146 -5.48 9.79 -1.79
C PRO A 146 -4.07 10.38 -1.55
N GLU A 147 -3.92 11.28 -0.59
CA GLU A 147 -2.67 12.02 -0.36
C GLU A 147 -1.51 11.12 0.09
N PHE A 148 -1.82 10.07 0.85
CA PHE A 148 -0.87 9.09 1.39
C PHE A 148 -0.84 7.77 0.61
N ALA A 149 -1.37 7.73 -0.62
CA ALA A 149 -1.54 6.47 -1.36
C ALA A 149 -0.23 5.68 -1.56
N ASP A 150 0.87 6.36 -1.90
CA ASP A 150 2.18 5.74 -2.04
C ASP A 150 2.63 5.03 -0.75
N ASP A 151 2.44 5.67 0.40
CA ASP A 151 2.80 5.14 1.70
C ASP A 151 1.88 3.99 2.13
N ILE A 152 0.57 4.14 1.90
CA ILE A 152 -0.44 3.09 2.15
C ILE A 152 -0.11 1.84 1.34
N ILE A 153 0.09 1.97 0.03
CA ILE A 153 0.46 0.84 -0.83
C ILE A 153 1.77 0.20 -0.38
N SER A 154 2.80 1.01 -0.11
CA SER A 154 4.11 0.49 0.27
C SER A 154 4.04 -0.33 1.57
N ILE A 155 3.28 0.14 2.56
CA ILE A 155 3.06 -0.58 3.83
C ILE A 155 2.21 -1.83 3.63
N LEU A 156 1.10 -1.75 2.89
CA LEU A 156 0.24 -2.93 2.68
C LEU A 156 0.96 -4.04 1.91
N VAL A 157 1.81 -3.70 0.93
CA VAL A 157 2.62 -4.67 0.19
C VAL A 157 3.74 -5.23 1.08
N SER A 158 4.41 -4.42 1.88
CA SER A 158 5.51 -4.89 2.74
C SER A 158 5.03 -5.75 3.90
N GLN A 159 3.81 -5.53 4.37
CA GLN A 159 3.17 -6.30 5.45
C GLN A 159 2.38 -7.52 4.95
N ALA A 160 2.38 -7.79 3.64
CA ALA A 160 1.72 -8.94 3.05
C ALA A 160 2.32 -10.25 3.58
N GLN A 161 1.51 -11.02 4.30
CA GLN A 161 1.93 -12.32 4.84
C GLN A 161 1.68 -13.41 3.80
N ASN A 162 2.65 -14.31 3.61
CA ASN A 162 2.55 -15.45 2.68
C ASN A 162 2.20 -15.04 1.22
N GLY A 163 2.56 -13.83 0.81
CA GLY A 163 2.20 -13.32 -0.53
C GLY A 163 0.74 -12.90 -0.68
N ASP A 164 -0.02 -12.75 0.41
CA ASP A 164 -1.38 -12.24 0.36
C ASP A 164 -1.38 -10.72 0.22
N TYR A 165 -1.48 -10.25 -1.02
CA TYR A 165 -1.55 -8.84 -1.36
C TYR A 165 -2.98 -8.28 -1.39
N SER A 166 -3.97 -9.02 -0.88
CA SER A 166 -5.39 -8.66 -0.99
C SER A 166 -5.70 -7.26 -0.48
N TRP A 167 -5.06 -6.80 0.61
CA TRP A 167 -5.31 -5.45 1.15
C TRP A 167 -4.76 -4.34 0.25
N ALA A 168 -3.55 -4.51 -0.29
CA ALA A 168 -2.97 -3.54 -1.22
C ALA A 168 -3.81 -3.43 -2.51
N LEU A 169 -4.23 -4.58 -3.06
CA LEU A 169 -5.05 -4.63 -4.26
C LEU A 169 -6.47 -4.10 -4.00
N ALA A 170 -7.09 -4.44 -2.87
CA ALA A 170 -8.40 -3.91 -2.49
C ALA A 170 -8.39 -2.39 -2.37
N TYR A 171 -7.37 -1.81 -1.72
CA TYR A 171 -7.20 -0.36 -1.67
C TYR A 171 -7.05 0.24 -3.07
N TYR A 172 -6.16 -0.31 -3.90
CA TYR A 172 -5.94 0.18 -5.25
C TYR A 172 -7.20 0.12 -6.12
N HIS A 173 -7.93 -0.99 -6.10
CA HIS A 173 -9.15 -1.14 -6.91
C HIS A 173 -10.30 -0.26 -6.44
N SER A 174 -10.36 0.05 -5.15
CA SER A 174 -11.42 0.89 -4.59
C SER A 174 -11.16 2.38 -4.81
N VAL A 175 -9.89 2.80 -4.70
CA VAL A 175 -9.51 4.23 -4.69
C VAL A 175 -8.93 4.68 -6.03
N GLN A 176 -8.33 3.77 -6.79
CA GLN A 176 -7.57 4.03 -8.02
C GLN A 176 -6.64 5.25 -7.91
N PRO A 177 -5.76 5.29 -6.90
CA PRO A 177 -4.93 6.45 -6.66
C PRO A 177 -3.85 6.60 -7.75
N VAL A 178 -3.49 7.85 -8.03
CA VAL A 178 -2.31 8.15 -8.86
C VAL A 178 -1.07 8.08 -7.96
N LEU A 179 -0.23 7.06 -8.17
CA LEU A 179 1.02 6.88 -7.44
C LEU A 179 2.07 7.87 -7.94
N LYS A 180 2.75 8.54 -7.01
CA LYS A 180 3.69 9.64 -7.33
C LYS A 180 5.13 9.17 -7.44
N THR A 181 5.48 8.10 -6.74
CA THR A 181 6.83 7.55 -6.67
C THR A 181 6.95 6.26 -7.48
N ALA A 182 8.10 6.10 -8.14
CA ALA A 182 8.41 4.87 -8.87
C ALA A 182 8.44 3.65 -7.93
N GLY A 183 8.89 3.82 -6.68
CA GLY A 183 8.93 2.73 -5.70
C GLY A 183 7.55 2.18 -5.35
N ALA A 184 6.56 3.04 -5.06
CA ALA A 184 5.21 2.59 -4.78
C ALA A 184 4.56 1.92 -6.00
N LEU A 185 4.81 2.47 -7.20
CA LEU A 185 4.34 1.89 -8.46
C LEU A 185 4.92 0.48 -8.68
N GLU A 186 6.21 0.30 -8.47
CA GLU A 186 6.87 -1.01 -8.61
C GLU A 186 6.37 -2.03 -7.58
N LEU A 187 6.12 -1.61 -6.33
CA LEU A 187 5.55 -2.46 -5.30
C LEU A 187 4.13 -2.93 -5.66
N LEU A 188 3.26 -2.00 -6.06
CA LEU A 188 1.90 -2.33 -6.51
C LEU A 188 1.93 -3.27 -7.72
N PHE A 189 2.74 -2.94 -8.72
CA PHE A 189 2.88 -3.76 -9.91
C PHE A 189 3.39 -5.17 -9.58
N GLY A 190 4.37 -5.27 -8.69
CA GLY A 190 4.90 -6.54 -8.21
C GLY A 190 3.84 -7.37 -7.48
N ALA A 191 2.96 -6.74 -6.70
CA ALA A 191 1.82 -7.42 -6.07
C ALA A 191 0.83 -7.93 -7.14
N MET A 192 0.41 -7.07 -8.08
CA MET A 192 -0.47 -7.46 -9.19
C MET A 192 0.12 -8.62 -10.00
N ALA A 193 1.39 -8.54 -10.40
CA ALA A 193 2.02 -9.55 -11.24
C ALA A 193 2.11 -10.92 -10.56
N ARG A 194 2.25 -10.96 -9.23
CA ARG A 194 2.27 -12.20 -8.43
C ARG A 194 0.88 -12.80 -8.25
N THR A 195 -0.18 -11.97 -8.24
CA THR A 195 -1.56 -12.41 -8.08
C THR A 195 -2.26 -12.71 -9.42
N SER A 196 -2.04 -11.88 -10.44
CA SER A 196 -2.69 -11.94 -11.75
C SER A 196 -1.81 -11.39 -12.87
N VAL A 197 -1.29 -12.30 -13.71
CA VAL A 197 -0.46 -11.95 -14.88
C VAL A 197 -1.23 -11.08 -15.88
N SER A 198 -2.50 -11.38 -16.10
CA SER A 198 -3.36 -10.65 -17.03
C SER A 198 -3.60 -9.22 -16.56
N GLU A 199 -3.90 -9.04 -15.28
CA GLU A 199 -4.14 -7.73 -14.70
C GLU A 199 -2.89 -6.86 -14.77
N ALA A 200 -1.73 -7.42 -14.41
CA ALA A 200 -0.45 -6.71 -14.53
C ALA A 200 -0.16 -6.27 -15.98
N LEU A 201 -0.46 -7.11 -16.97
CA LEU A 201 -0.32 -6.71 -18.38
C LEU A 201 -1.24 -5.53 -18.74
N PHE A 202 -2.51 -5.57 -18.35
CA PHE A 202 -3.42 -4.45 -18.63
C PHE A 202 -3.02 -3.19 -17.87
N PHE A 203 -2.52 -3.33 -16.64
CA PHE A 203 -2.01 -2.22 -15.86
C PHE A 203 -0.79 -1.57 -16.55
N SER A 204 0.18 -2.34 -17.04
CA SER A 204 1.37 -1.77 -17.71
C SER A 204 0.98 -0.92 -18.93
N ARG A 205 -0.04 -1.34 -19.69
CA ARG A 205 -0.59 -0.61 -20.85
C ARG A 205 -1.22 0.73 -20.50
N SER A 206 -1.64 0.94 -19.26
CA SER A 206 -2.19 2.23 -18.81
C SER A 206 -1.11 3.29 -18.54
N GLN A 207 0.17 2.89 -18.53
CA GLN A 207 1.29 3.74 -18.19
C GLN A 207 1.91 4.41 -19.44
N SER A 208 2.76 5.41 -19.21
CA SER A 208 3.58 6.00 -20.29
C SER A 208 4.47 4.95 -20.95
N GLU A 209 4.83 5.10 -22.22
CA GLU A 209 5.60 4.10 -22.98
C GLU A 209 6.90 3.64 -22.28
N PRO A 210 7.77 4.52 -21.74
CA PRO A 210 8.98 4.08 -21.03
C PRO A 210 8.66 3.24 -19.78
N THR A 211 7.64 3.66 -19.02
CA THR A 211 7.18 2.93 -17.83
C THR A 211 6.53 1.60 -18.23
N ARG A 212 5.73 1.59 -19.30
CA ARG A 212 5.05 0.40 -19.82
C ARG A 212 6.07 -0.68 -20.18
N ARG A 213 7.12 -0.33 -20.93
CA ARG A 213 8.19 -1.27 -21.27
C ARG A 213 8.89 -1.81 -20.03
N LEU A 214 9.28 -0.94 -19.10
CA LEU A 214 9.91 -1.34 -17.84
C LEU A 214 9.03 -2.33 -17.05
N LEU A 215 7.75 -2.02 -16.89
CA LEU A 215 6.81 -2.88 -16.17
C LEU A 215 6.57 -4.20 -16.92
N PHE A 216 6.49 -4.17 -18.25
CA PHE A 216 6.35 -5.40 -19.05
C PHE A 216 7.56 -6.33 -18.90
N GLU A 217 8.79 -5.81 -18.96
CA GLU A 217 10.00 -6.60 -18.70
C GLU A 217 9.99 -7.18 -17.29
N ARG A 218 9.50 -6.43 -16.30
CA ARG A 218 9.29 -6.94 -14.93
C ARG A 218 8.22 -8.00 -14.84
N LEU A 219 7.14 -7.93 -15.63
CA LEU A 219 6.14 -8.97 -15.70
C LEU A 219 6.76 -10.28 -16.16
N ILE A 220 7.58 -10.24 -17.23
CA ILE A 220 8.32 -11.40 -17.71
C ILE A 220 9.19 -11.97 -16.59
N GLN A 221 10.02 -11.14 -15.95
CA GLN A 221 10.86 -11.59 -14.82
C GLN A 221 10.02 -12.24 -13.72
N SER A 222 8.90 -11.62 -13.34
CA SER A 222 8.06 -12.11 -12.26
C SER A 222 7.53 -13.51 -12.54
N VAL A 223 7.21 -13.85 -13.78
CA VAL A 223 6.67 -15.15 -14.19
C VAL A 223 7.68 -16.27 -14.05
N HIS A 224 8.97 -15.94 -14.10
CA HIS A 224 10.08 -16.87 -13.88
C HIS A 224 10.53 -16.97 -12.42
N ASP A 225 9.95 -16.15 -11.54
CA ASP A 225 10.23 -16.18 -10.11
C ASP A 225 9.78 -17.50 -9.49
N THR A 226 10.57 -18.00 -8.54
CA THR A 226 10.30 -19.25 -7.81
C THR A 226 9.89 -19.01 -6.36
N ASP A 227 9.63 -17.76 -6.00
CA ASP A 227 9.19 -17.38 -4.67
C ASP A 227 7.86 -18.07 -4.30
N ALA A 228 7.77 -18.58 -3.06
CA ALA A 228 6.59 -19.25 -2.54
C ALA A 228 5.38 -18.31 -2.37
N SER A 229 5.60 -17.00 -2.36
CA SER A 229 4.56 -15.96 -2.32
C SER A 229 3.80 -15.78 -3.64
N VAL A 230 4.22 -16.45 -4.71
CA VAL A 230 3.62 -16.37 -6.03
C VAL A 230 2.39 -17.28 -6.14
N ALA A 231 1.28 -16.76 -6.66
CA ALA A 231 0.09 -17.56 -6.90
C ALA A 231 0.25 -18.47 -8.15
N GLY A 232 0.18 -19.78 -7.94
CA GLY A 232 0.26 -20.79 -9.01
C GLY A 232 1.68 -21.20 -9.40
N SER A 233 1.81 -22.26 -10.19
CA SER A 233 3.13 -22.73 -10.62
C SER A 233 3.74 -21.79 -11.67
N ARG A 234 5.08 -21.74 -11.70
CA ARG A 234 5.83 -21.01 -12.73
C ARG A 234 5.36 -21.37 -14.15
N GLU A 235 5.12 -22.65 -14.42
CA GLU A 235 4.64 -23.13 -15.73
C GLU A 235 3.22 -22.63 -16.03
N GLN A 236 2.33 -22.58 -15.04
CA GLN A 236 0.99 -22.02 -15.20
C GLN A 236 1.04 -20.53 -15.54
N ARG A 237 1.89 -19.77 -14.83
CA ARG A 237 2.06 -18.34 -15.08
C ARG A 237 2.73 -18.05 -16.42
N ALA A 238 3.72 -18.86 -16.81
CA ALA A 238 4.36 -18.78 -18.13
C ALA A 238 3.35 -19.05 -19.24
N ARG A 239 2.51 -20.08 -19.08
CA ARG A 239 1.39 -20.33 -19.99
C ARG A 239 0.44 -19.14 -20.06
N ALA A 240 -0.01 -18.64 -18.91
CA ALA A 240 -0.90 -17.48 -18.85
C ALA A 240 -0.32 -16.29 -19.61
N LEU A 241 0.94 -15.92 -19.34
CA LEU A 241 1.62 -14.82 -20.01
C LEU A 241 1.67 -15.03 -21.53
N THR A 242 2.17 -16.18 -21.98
CA THR A 242 2.36 -16.46 -23.41
C THR A 242 1.04 -16.58 -24.18
N SER A 243 -0.06 -16.91 -23.51
CA SER A 243 -1.41 -16.96 -24.11
C SER A 243 -2.11 -15.61 -24.22
N LEU A 244 -1.59 -14.56 -23.57
CA LEU A 244 -2.21 -13.23 -23.62
C LEU A 244 -2.02 -12.58 -25.00
N PRO A 245 -2.97 -11.75 -25.44
CA PRO A 245 -2.85 -11.04 -26.71
C PRO A 245 -1.89 -9.87 -26.55
N PHE A 246 -0.62 -10.05 -26.95
CA PHE A 246 0.34 -8.94 -27.03
C PHE A 246 0.08 -8.08 -28.27
N ASP A 247 0.45 -6.81 -28.18
CA ASP A 247 0.63 -6.00 -29.38
C ASP A 247 2.03 -6.18 -29.99
N MET A 248 2.29 -5.48 -31.09
CA MET A 248 3.55 -5.61 -31.83
C MET A 248 4.77 -5.18 -30.99
N ASP A 249 4.63 -4.13 -30.19
CA ASP A 249 5.71 -3.62 -29.34
C ASP A 249 6.01 -4.63 -28.23
N GLU A 250 4.98 -5.15 -27.57
CA GLU A 250 5.11 -6.16 -26.52
C GLU A 250 5.71 -7.48 -27.04
N ASP A 251 5.33 -7.95 -28.23
CA ASP A 251 5.97 -9.12 -28.85
C ASP A 251 7.47 -8.86 -29.10
N THR A 252 7.82 -7.67 -29.58
CA THR A 252 9.22 -7.26 -29.80
C THR A 252 9.99 -7.21 -28.48
N TRP A 253 9.46 -6.52 -27.47
CA TRP A 253 10.09 -6.40 -26.15
C TRP A 253 10.24 -7.76 -25.46
N PHE A 254 9.27 -8.66 -25.65
CA PHE A 254 9.33 -10.01 -25.10
C PHE A 254 10.50 -10.81 -25.67
N GLU A 255 10.71 -10.74 -26.99
CA GLU A 255 11.84 -11.40 -27.65
C GLU A 255 13.18 -10.76 -27.28
N GLU A 256 13.27 -9.43 -27.33
CA GLU A 256 14.47 -8.68 -26.94
C GLU A 256 14.87 -9.00 -25.50
N PHE A 257 13.91 -8.98 -24.58
CA PHE A 257 14.18 -9.22 -23.17
C PHE A 257 14.64 -10.65 -22.91
N LEU A 258 13.96 -11.67 -23.46
CA LEU A 258 14.34 -13.08 -23.24
C LEU A 258 15.65 -13.47 -23.92
N THR A 259 16.06 -12.78 -24.98
CA THR A 259 17.35 -13.00 -25.67
C THR A 259 18.50 -12.15 -25.11
N SER A 260 18.18 -11.13 -24.32
CA SER A 260 19.14 -10.30 -23.58
C SER A 260 19.97 -11.11 -22.58
N THR A 261 21.05 -10.50 -22.06
CA THR A 261 21.87 -11.10 -21.00
C THR A 261 21.08 -11.37 -19.71
N ASP A 262 20.07 -10.56 -19.41
CA ASP A 262 19.28 -10.71 -18.20
C ASP A 262 18.19 -11.76 -18.36
N GLY A 263 17.52 -11.81 -19.52
CA GLY A 263 16.57 -12.87 -19.85
C GLY A 263 17.22 -14.25 -19.89
N LYS A 264 18.45 -14.37 -20.41
CA LYS A 264 19.21 -15.63 -20.43
C LYS A 264 19.52 -16.21 -19.05
N LYS A 265 19.53 -15.39 -17.99
CA LYS A 265 19.70 -15.86 -16.61
C LYS A 265 18.42 -16.49 -16.04
N LEU A 266 17.26 -16.21 -16.63
CA LEU A 266 15.98 -16.72 -16.16
C LEU A 266 15.85 -18.21 -16.51
N LYS A 267 15.50 -19.01 -15.49
CA LYS A 267 15.24 -20.45 -15.68
C LYS A 267 14.03 -20.61 -16.61
N ASN A 268 14.18 -21.43 -17.64
CA ASN A 268 13.16 -21.73 -18.64
C ASN A 268 12.74 -20.52 -19.52
N ALA A 269 13.59 -19.50 -19.65
CA ALA A 269 13.38 -18.41 -20.62
C ALA A 269 13.12 -18.94 -22.04
N ARG A 270 13.95 -19.89 -22.50
CA ARG A 270 13.83 -20.50 -23.82
C ARG A 270 12.52 -21.25 -24.01
N ASP A 271 12.06 -21.98 -22.99
CA ASP A 271 10.78 -22.71 -23.04
C ASP A 271 9.61 -21.72 -23.11
N THR A 272 9.69 -20.59 -22.40
CA THR A 272 8.65 -19.54 -22.39
C THR A 272 8.60 -18.80 -23.72
N TRP A 273 9.77 -18.50 -24.31
CA TRP A 273 9.87 -17.98 -25.68
C TRP A 273 9.24 -18.94 -26.70
N ALA A 274 9.59 -20.22 -26.64
CA ALA A 274 9.07 -21.22 -27.57
C ALA A 274 7.55 -21.44 -27.40
N LEU A 275 7.04 -21.34 -26.16
CA LEU A 275 5.62 -21.40 -25.86
C LEU A 275 4.85 -20.22 -26.45
N ARG A 276 5.42 -19.00 -26.44
CA ARG A 276 4.84 -17.84 -27.13
C ARG A 276 4.75 -18.06 -28.64
N LYS A 277 5.82 -18.56 -29.26
CA LYS A 277 5.83 -18.90 -30.70
C LYS A 277 4.82 -19.98 -31.06
N PHE A 278 4.61 -20.95 -30.18
CA PHE A 278 3.55 -21.94 -30.34
C PHE A 278 2.16 -21.31 -30.23
N ALA A 279 1.89 -20.50 -29.21
CA ALA A 279 0.59 -19.86 -28.97
C ALA A 279 0.18 -18.89 -30.11
N THR A 280 1.16 -18.28 -30.79
CA THR A 280 0.95 -17.35 -31.90
C THR A 280 1.03 -18.02 -33.28
N ASN A 281 1.14 -19.35 -33.34
CA ASN A 281 1.28 -20.15 -34.57
C ASN A 281 2.52 -19.79 -35.42
N GLN A 282 3.58 -19.29 -34.80
CA GLN A 282 4.87 -18.95 -35.41
C GLN A 282 5.91 -20.07 -35.20
N LEU A 283 5.48 -21.33 -35.39
CA LEU A 283 6.29 -22.52 -35.14
C LEU A 283 7.54 -22.61 -36.02
N SER A 284 7.53 -21.99 -37.21
CA SER A 284 8.64 -21.91 -38.17
C SER A 284 9.93 -21.35 -37.56
N ASP A 285 9.80 -20.51 -36.53
CA ASP A 285 10.93 -19.80 -35.93
C ASP A 285 11.70 -20.69 -34.92
N ILE A 286 11.09 -21.78 -34.46
CA ILE A 286 11.70 -22.70 -33.48
C ILE A 286 12.63 -23.69 -34.22
N GLY A 287 13.91 -23.41 -34.35
CA GLY A 287 14.86 -24.32 -35.02
C GLY A 287 15.06 -25.71 -34.39
N ASP A 288 14.52 -25.96 -33.19
CA ASP A 288 14.68 -27.22 -32.43
C ASP A 288 13.46 -28.14 -32.57
N GLU A 289 13.65 -29.23 -33.31
CA GLU A 289 12.61 -30.21 -33.64
C GLU A 289 12.09 -30.98 -32.41
N LYS A 290 12.94 -31.22 -31.40
CA LYS A 290 12.53 -31.89 -30.15
C LYS A 290 11.68 -30.97 -29.27
N LEU A 291 12.02 -29.69 -29.22
CA LEU A 291 11.24 -28.69 -28.49
C LEU A 291 9.87 -28.47 -29.15
N ARG A 292 9.82 -28.40 -30.49
CA ARG A 292 8.56 -28.39 -31.26
C ARG A 292 7.68 -29.59 -30.94
N ALA A 293 8.24 -30.80 -30.94
CA ALA A 293 7.50 -32.03 -30.63
C ALA A 293 6.94 -32.03 -29.19
N ARG A 294 7.71 -31.54 -28.22
CA ARG A 294 7.27 -31.44 -26.80
C ARG A 294 6.14 -30.42 -26.62
N LEU A 295 6.19 -29.28 -27.31
CA LEU A 295 5.14 -28.26 -27.25
C LEU A 295 3.86 -28.69 -27.99
N ALA A 296 3.99 -29.39 -29.13
CA ALA A 296 2.84 -29.96 -29.83
C ALA A 296 2.10 -31.03 -29.00
N ALA A 297 2.81 -31.79 -28.16
CA ALA A 297 2.21 -32.73 -27.22
C ALA A 297 1.42 -32.05 -26.09
N LEU A 298 1.79 -30.81 -25.71
CA LEU A 298 1.11 -30.01 -24.68
C LEU A 298 -0.18 -29.34 -25.17
N GLY A 299 -0.36 -29.20 -26.49
CA GLY A 299 -1.55 -28.60 -27.11
C GLY A 299 -2.66 -29.58 -27.47
N ARG A 300 -2.54 -30.87 -27.13
CA ARG A 300 -3.65 -31.82 -27.30
C ARG A 300 -4.57 -31.73 -26.08
N PRO A 301 -5.86 -31.36 -26.24
CA PRO A 301 -6.81 -31.48 -25.15
C PRO A 301 -6.97 -32.96 -24.79
N HIS A 302 -7.02 -33.24 -23.48
CA HIS A 302 -7.58 -34.47 -22.96
C HIS A 302 -9.11 -34.41 -23.02
#